data_AF-A0ABD4ZGA0-F1
#
_entry.id   AF-A0ABD4ZGA0-F1
#
_cell.length_a   1.000
_cell.length_b   1.000
_cell.length_c   1.000
_cell.angle_alpha   90.00
_cell.angle_beta   90.00
_cell.angle_gamma   90.00
#
_symmetry.space_group_name_H-M   'P 1'
#
loop_
_entity.id
_entity.type
_entity.pdbx_description
1 polymer ?
#
loop_
_entity_poly.entity_id
_entity_poly.type
_entity_poly.pdbx_seq_one_letter_code
_entity_poly.pdbx_strand_id
1 'polypeptide(L)'
;KDGILTQWLLTSYSARKLGLKSTGHAGGIHNWRIAGQGLSFEQMLKEMGTGLVVTELMGQGVSAITGDYSRGAAGFWVENGE
;
A
#
# COMPACT_ATOMS: atom_id res chain seq x y z
N LYS A 1 7.82 -7.49 -8.90
CA LYS A 1 8.10 -8.90 -8.52
C LYS A 1 9.15 -8.88 -7.42
N ASP A 2 8.97 -9.64 -6.34
CA ASP A 2 9.95 -9.74 -5.23
C ASP A 2 10.39 -8.35 -4.70
N GLY A 3 9.43 -7.45 -4.48
CA GLY A 3 9.69 -6.07 -4.03
C GLY A 3 10.19 -5.09 -5.10
N ILE A 4 10.57 -5.58 -6.30
CA ILE A 4 11.06 -4.73 -7.40
C ILE A 4 9.88 -4.18 -8.19
N LEU A 5 9.87 -2.85 -8.42
CA LEU A 5 8.95 -2.19 -9.34
C LEU A 5 9.28 -2.60 -10.78
N THR A 6 8.36 -3.31 -11.43
CA THR A 6 8.57 -3.85 -12.78
C THR A 6 7.90 -3.04 -13.88
N GLN A 7 6.87 -2.24 -13.55
CA GLN A 7 6.06 -1.56 -14.56
C GLN A 7 5.32 -0.35 -14.00
N TRP A 8 5.25 0.72 -14.79
CA TRP A 8 4.41 1.89 -14.55
C TRP A 8 2.99 1.70 -15.08
N LEU A 9 2.04 2.40 -14.48
CA LEU A 9 0.66 2.45 -14.97
C LEU A 9 0.49 3.65 -15.88
N LEU A 10 0.36 3.38 -17.18
CA LEU A 10 0.43 4.39 -18.20
C LEU A 10 -0.83 4.33 -19.07
N THR A 11 -1.46 5.49 -19.15
CA THR A 11 -2.39 5.83 -20.24
C THR A 11 -1.61 6.05 -21.53
N SER A 12 -2.30 6.06 -22.67
CA SER A 12 -1.65 6.38 -23.95
C SER A 12 -0.99 7.77 -23.97
N TYR A 13 -1.55 8.74 -23.25
CA TYR A 13 -0.99 10.09 -23.17
C TYR A 13 0.28 10.15 -22.31
N SER A 14 0.23 9.58 -21.10
CA SER A 14 1.39 9.55 -20.19
C SER A 14 2.55 8.73 -20.78
N ALA A 15 2.25 7.60 -21.43
CA ALA A 15 3.23 6.80 -22.16
C ALA A 15 3.96 7.63 -23.23
N ARG A 16 3.22 8.35 -24.08
CA ARG A 16 3.80 9.22 -25.11
C ARG A 16 4.68 10.32 -24.50
N LYS A 17 4.23 10.97 -23.41
CA LYS A 17 5.03 12.00 -22.73
C LYS A 17 6.36 11.48 -22.18
N LEU A 18 6.38 10.24 -21.71
CA LEU A 18 7.57 9.62 -21.13
C LEU A 18 8.41 8.83 -22.15
N GLY A 19 8.01 8.80 -23.42
CA GLY A 19 8.67 7.96 -24.43
C GLY A 19 8.52 6.46 -24.19
N LEU A 20 7.49 6.04 -23.45
CA LEU A 20 7.20 4.66 -23.07
C LEU A 20 6.00 4.10 -23.85
N LYS A 21 5.75 2.80 -23.69
CA LYS A 21 4.54 2.13 -24.22
C LYS A 21 3.39 2.20 -23.21
N SER A 22 2.18 2.38 -23.72
CA SER A 22 0.96 2.32 -22.90
C SER A 22 0.84 0.96 -22.23
N THR A 23 0.38 0.93 -20.99
CA THR A 23 0.15 -0.31 -20.24
C THR A 23 -1.34 -0.62 -20.07
N GLY A 24 -2.20 0.11 -20.77
CA GLY A 24 -3.65 -0.14 -20.77
C GLY A 24 -4.40 0.41 -19.56
N HIS A 25 -3.77 1.24 -18.72
CA HIS A 25 -4.35 1.75 -17.46
C HIS A 25 -5.04 3.12 -17.63
N ALA A 26 -5.65 3.37 -18.78
CA ALA A 26 -6.50 4.54 -18.97
C ALA A 26 -7.81 4.35 -18.17
N GLY A 27 -7.96 5.12 -17.10
CA GLY A 27 -9.04 4.93 -16.13
C GLY A 27 -8.60 4.36 -14.78
N GLY A 28 -7.30 4.07 -14.61
CA GLY A 28 -6.72 3.66 -13.33
C GLY A 28 -6.45 2.17 -13.23
N ILE A 29 -6.48 1.65 -12.01
CA ILE A 29 -6.23 0.24 -11.69
C ILE A 29 -7.49 -0.60 -11.80
N HIS A 30 -7.34 -1.87 -12.15
CA HIS A 30 -8.41 -2.85 -12.16
C HIS A 30 -7.99 -4.09 -11.34
N ASN A 31 -8.72 -4.38 -10.26
CA ASN A 31 -8.59 -5.59 -9.42
C ASN A 31 -7.15 -5.96 -9.02
N TRP A 32 -6.47 -5.06 -8.30
CA TRP A 32 -5.13 -5.34 -7.80
C TRP A 32 -5.15 -6.32 -6.61
N ARG A 33 -4.10 -7.14 -6.57
CA ARG A 33 -3.91 -8.14 -5.52
C ARG A 33 -2.53 -7.98 -4.94
N ILE A 34 -2.47 -7.92 -3.62
CA ILE A 34 -1.25 -8.07 -2.85
C ILE A 34 -1.19 -9.54 -2.44
N ALA A 35 -0.11 -10.22 -2.82
CA ALA A 35 0.09 -11.60 -2.39
C ALA A 35 0.34 -11.61 -0.88
N GLY A 36 -0.57 -12.24 -0.13
CA GLY A 36 -0.36 -12.51 1.29
C GLY A 36 0.66 -13.64 1.49
N GLN A 37 1.12 -13.82 2.72
CA GLN A 37 2.07 -14.87 3.10
C GLN A 37 1.40 -16.09 3.75
N GLY A 38 0.06 -16.18 3.70
CA GLY A 38 -0.71 -17.29 4.25
C GLY A 38 -0.97 -17.24 5.77
N LEU A 39 -0.58 -16.14 6.43
CA LEU A 39 -0.86 -15.93 7.85
C LEU A 39 -2.30 -15.46 8.07
N SER A 40 -2.95 -15.98 9.11
CA SER A 40 -4.17 -15.40 9.67
C SER A 40 -3.86 -14.10 10.41
N PHE A 41 -4.89 -13.31 10.69
CA PHE A 41 -4.73 -12.09 11.48
C PHE A 41 -4.16 -12.38 12.88
N GLU A 42 -4.64 -13.41 13.56
CA GLU A 42 -4.14 -13.85 14.87
C GLU A 42 -2.67 -14.27 14.82
N GLN A 43 -2.25 -14.93 13.73
CA GLN A 43 -0.85 -15.29 13.54
C GLN A 43 0.02 -14.04 13.34
N MET A 44 -0.47 -13.05 12.60
CA MET A 44 0.23 -11.76 12.43
C MET A 44 0.33 -10.98 13.75
N LEU A 45 -0.69 -11.01 14.60
CA LEU A 45 -0.62 -10.40 15.94
C LEU A 45 0.47 -11.03 16.79
N LYS A 46 0.52 -12.38 16.82
CA LYS A 46 1.55 -13.11 17.55
C LYS A 46 2.95 -12.86 17.02
N GLU A 47 3.11 -12.73 15.70
CA GLU A 47 4.40 -12.39 15.09
C GLU A 47 4.82 -10.93 15.40
N MET A 48 3.87 -10.00 15.45
CA MET A 48 4.11 -8.61 15.83
C MET A 48 4.56 -8.48 17.31
N GLY A 49 4.00 -9.29 18.21
CA GLY A 49 4.29 -9.23 19.64
C GLY A 49 3.64 -8.01 20.30
N THR A 50 4.31 -6.86 20.32
CA THR A 50 3.77 -5.63 20.90
C THR A 50 3.73 -4.52 19.85
N GLY A 51 2.57 -3.89 19.68
CA GLY A 51 2.40 -2.84 18.68
C GLY A 51 1.00 -2.27 18.59
N LEU A 52 0.79 -1.41 17.60
CA LEU A 52 -0.50 -0.77 17.33
C LEU A 52 -1.12 -1.39 16.07
N VAL A 53 -2.29 -2.00 16.22
CA VAL A 53 -3.15 -2.35 15.09
C VAL A 53 -3.95 -1.13 14.70
N VAL A 54 -3.69 -0.59 13.51
CA VAL A 54 -4.43 0.56 12.98
C VAL A 54 -5.62 0.08 12.17
N THR A 55 -6.82 0.54 12.53
CA THR A 55 -8.07 0.22 11.84
C THR A 55 -8.70 1.44 11.14
N GLU A 56 -8.30 2.65 11.55
CA GLU A 56 -8.79 3.91 10.97
C GLU A 56 -7.67 4.96 10.89
N LEU A 57 -7.76 5.83 9.88
CA LEU A 57 -6.81 6.92 9.63
C LEU A 57 -7.53 8.23 9.34
N MET A 58 -7.04 9.32 9.91
CA MET A 58 -7.66 10.64 9.87
C MET A 58 -6.70 11.70 9.31
N GLY A 59 -7.27 12.71 8.61
CA GLY A 59 -6.52 13.84 8.07
C GLY A 59 -5.87 13.61 6.70
N GLN A 60 -5.39 14.70 6.09
CA GLN A 60 -4.77 14.77 4.75
C GLN A 60 -3.26 15.07 4.87
N GLY A 61 -2.49 14.13 5.42
CA GLY A 61 -1.04 14.32 5.62
C GLY A 61 -0.19 13.36 4.81
N VAL A 62 -0.52 13.17 3.53
CA VAL A 62 0.24 12.32 2.61
C VAL A 62 0.79 13.16 1.46
N SER A 63 2.11 13.14 1.28
CA SER A 63 2.79 13.78 0.15
C SER A 63 3.16 12.75 -0.90
N ALA A 64 2.48 12.78 -2.05
CA ALA A 64 2.80 11.91 -3.18
C ALA A 64 4.11 12.28 -3.92
N ILE A 65 4.69 13.44 -3.60
CA ILE A 65 5.93 13.94 -4.23
C ILE A 65 7.16 13.47 -3.46
N THR A 66 7.15 13.65 -2.13
CA THR A 66 8.30 13.33 -1.27
C THR A 66 8.18 11.97 -0.60
N GLY A 67 6.96 11.41 -0.53
CA GLY A 67 6.67 10.20 0.25
C GLY A 67 6.48 10.46 1.74
N ASP A 68 6.51 11.72 2.18
CA ASP A 68 6.24 12.07 3.57
C ASP A 68 4.80 11.69 3.97
N TYR A 69 4.67 11.05 5.14
CA TYR A 69 3.42 10.47 5.61
C TYR A 69 3.23 10.71 7.10
N SER A 70 2.18 11.45 7.43
CA SER A 70 1.75 11.68 8.82
C SER A 70 0.24 11.80 8.89
N ARG A 71 -0.42 10.88 9.60
CA ARG A 71 -1.86 10.87 9.77
C ARG A 71 -2.21 10.49 11.20
N GLY A 72 -3.31 11.05 11.71
CA GLY A 72 -3.90 10.52 12.94
C GLY A 72 -4.34 9.09 12.72
N ALA A 73 -4.16 8.22 13.71
CA ALA A 73 -4.50 6.81 13.62
C ALA A 73 -5.32 6.39 14.85
N ALA A 74 -6.28 5.48 14.64
CA ALA A 74 -7.05 4.84 15.70
C ALA A 74 -7.07 3.32 15.49
N GLY A 75 -7.19 2.60 16.60
CA GLY A 75 -7.21 1.14 16.62
C GLY A 75 -6.86 0.59 18.00
N PHE A 76 -6.13 -0.52 18.03
CA PHE A 76 -5.91 -1.31 19.24
C PHE A 76 -4.44 -1.43 19.58
N TRP A 77 -4.13 -1.22 20.86
CA TRP A 77 -2.84 -1.62 21.40
C TRP A 77 -2.84 -3.12 21.62
N VAL A 78 -1.76 -3.77 21.21
CA VAL A 78 -1.55 -5.23 21.33
C VAL A 78 -0.29 -5.44 22.15
N GLU A 79 -0.35 -6.35 23.12
CA GLU A 79 0.77 -6.74 23.95
C GLU A 79 0.89 -8.26 24.01
N ASN A 80 2.09 -8.78 23.77
CA ASN A 80 2.36 -10.23 23.72
C ASN A 80 1.49 -10.99 22.70
N GLY A 81 1.08 -10.32 21.63
CA GLY A 81 0.30 -10.87 20.54
C GLY A 81 -1.21 -10.89 20.78
N GLU A 82 -1.70 -10.18 21.81
CA GLU A 82 -3.12 -10.07 22.17
C GLU A 82 -3.57 -8.62 22.38
#